data_AF-M1EFM7-F1
#
_entry.id   AF-M1EFM7-F1
#
_cell.length_a   1.000
_cell.length_b   1.000
_cell.length_c   1.000
_cell.angle_alpha   90.00
_cell.angle_beta   90.00
_cell.angle_gamma   90.00
#
_symmetry.space_group_name_H-M   'P 1'
#
loop_
_entity.id
_entity.type
_entity.pdbx_description
1 polymer ?
#
loop_
_entity_poly.entity_id
_entity_poly.type
_entity_poly.pdbx_seq_one_letter_code
_entity_poly.pdbx_strand_id
1 'polypeptide(L)'
;GMQWCLLKEEDVIPRIRAMEGRRGRPPNPDRQRAREESRMRRRKGRPPNVGSAEFLDNTDAKLLRKLQAQEIARQAAQIKLLRKLQKQEQARVAKEAKKQQAIMAAEEKRKQKEQIKIMKQQEKIKRIQQIRMEKELRAQQILEAKKKKKEEAANAKLLEAEKRIKEKEMRRQQAVLLKHQERERRRQHMMLMKAMEARKKAEEKERLKQEKRDEKRLNKERKLEQRRLELEMAKELKKPNEDMCLADQKPLPELPRIPGLVLSGSTFSDCLMVVQFLRNFGKVLGFDVNIDVPNLSVLQEGLLNIGDSMGEVQDLLVRLLSAAVCDPGLITGYKAKTALGEHLLNVGVNRDNVSEILQIFMEAHCGQTELTESLKTKAFQAHTPEQKASVLAFLINELACSKSVV
;
A
#
# COMPACT_ATOMS: atom_id res chain seq x y z
N GLY A 1 12.15 -9.10 50.66
CA GLY A 1 11.75 -9.06 49.24
C GLY A 1 12.58 -10.06 48.46
N MET A 2 12.05 -10.63 47.37
CA MET A 2 12.77 -11.60 46.53
C MET A 2 14.09 -11.00 46.04
N GLN A 3 15.19 -11.63 46.46
CA GLN A 3 16.55 -11.25 46.13
C GLN A 3 16.95 -11.99 44.86
N TRP A 4 17.23 -11.25 43.79
CA TRP A 4 17.63 -11.85 42.51
C TRP A 4 19.13 -12.12 42.52
N CYS A 5 19.52 -13.34 42.20
CA CYS A 5 20.91 -13.76 42.07
C CYS A 5 21.16 -14.25 40.64
N LEU A 6 22.27 -13.80 40.06
CA LEU A 6 22.67 -14.14 38.69
C LEU A 6 23.18 -15.59 38.66
N LEU A 7 22.55 -16.44 37.85
CA LEU A 7 22.93 -17.84 37.67
C LEU A 7 23.86 -17.99 36.46
N LYS A 8 24.85 -18.88 36.58
CA LYS A 8 25.72 -19.25 35.46
C LYS A 8 24.99 -20.22 34.52
N GLU A 9 25.37 -20.21 33.25
CA GLU A 9 24.66 -20.91 32.17
C GLU A 9 24.55 -22.44 32.39
N GLU A 10 25.54 -23.01 33.05
CA GLU A 10 25.60 -24.43 33.46
C GLU A 10 24.62 -24.80 34.59
N ASP A 11 24.18 -23.83 35.40
CA ASP A 11 23.26 -24.05 36.53
C ASP A 11 21.78 -23.90 36.14
N VAL A 12 21.50 -23.35 34.95
CA VAL A 12 20.15 -22.99 34.52
C VAL A 12 19.27 -24.24 34.31
N ILE A 13 19.78 -25.24 33.59
CA ILE A 13 19.00 -26.43 33.22
C ILE A 13 18.68 -27.33 34.43
N PRO A 14 19.63 -27.62 35.35
CA PRO A 14 19.32 -28.35 36.59
C PRO A 14 18.31 -27.63 37.48
N ARG A 15 18.39 -26.29 37.58
CA ARG A 15 17.49 -25.48 38.42
C ARG A 15 16.06 -25.42 37.88
N ILE A 16 15.91 -25.31 36.55
CA ILE A 16 14.60 -25.35 35.89
C ILE A 16 13.96 -26.74 36.06
N ARG A 17 14.72 -27.81 35.86
CA ARG A 17 14.21 -29.18 36.01
C ARG A 17 13.79 -29.48 37.47
N ALA A 18 14.43 -28.85 38.46
CA ALA A 18 14.00 -28.91 39.86
C ALA A 18 12.72 -28.08 40.15
N MET A 19 12.46 -27.01 39.39
CA MET A 19 11.25 -26.20 39.51
C MET A 19 10.02 -26.80 38.81
N GLU A 20 10.23 -27.68 37.81
CA GLU A 20 9.16 -28.37 37.08
C GLU A 20 8.52 -29.55 37.87
N GLY A 21 8.98 -29.80 39.10
CA GLY A 21 8.37 -30.75 40.02
C GLY A 21 7.02 -30.25 40.56
N ARG A 22 5.93 -30.69 39.91
CA ARG A 22 4.52 -30.74 40.38
C ARG A 22 3.91 -29.42 40.89
N ARG A 23 2.88 -28.91 40.19
CA ARG A 23 1.84 -28.05 40.82
C ARG A 23 0.43 -28.48 40.44
N GLY A 24 -0.16 -29.29 41.31
CA GLY A 24 -1.59 -29.22 41.64
C GLY A 24 -1.78 -28.25 42.82
N ARG A 25 -2.95 -27.61 42.90
CA ARG A 25 -3.27 -26.51 43.84
C ARG A 25 -3.48 -27.01 45.28
N PRO A 26 -3.02 -26.30 46.33
CA PRO A 26 -3.43 -26.59 47.70
C PRO A 26 -4.84 -26.01 48.00
N PRO A 27 -5.67 -26.67 48.82
CA PRO A 27 -6.94 -26.09 49.28
C PRO A 27 -6.70 -25.12 50.45
N ASN A 28 -7.32 -23.93 50.42
CA ASN A 28 -7.29 -22.96 51.52
C ASN A 28 -8.34 -23.29 52.60
N PRO A 29 -8.06 -23.18 53.91
CA PRO A 29 -8.92 -23.68 54.98
C PRO A 29 -9.73 -22.60 55.72
N ASP A 30 -10.24 -21.56 55.03
CA ASP A 30 -11.14 -20.58 55.67
C ASP A 30 -12.30 -20.17 54.75
N ARG A 31 -13.41 -20.89 54.91
CA ARG A 31 -14.76 -20.33 54.74
C ARG A 31 -15.75 -21.19 55.49
N GLN A 32 -16.15 -20.68 56.65
CA GLN A 32 -17.21 -21.22 57.47
C GLN A 32 -18.54 -21.27 56.70
N ARG A 33 -19.27 -22.36 56.94
CA ARG A 33 -20.61 -22.62 56.45
C ARG A 33 -21.58 -21.60 57.03
N ALA A 34 -22.28 -20.86 56.19
CA ALA A 34 -23.54 -20.21 56.53
C ALA A 34 -24.68 -20.96 55.84
N ARG A 35 -25.67 -21.30 56.65
CA ARG A 35 -26.87 -22.09 56.36
C ARG A 35 -28.05 -21.12 56.34
N GLU A 36 -28.93 -21.21 55.34
CA GLU A 36 -30.35 -20.81 55.36
C GLU A 36 -30.95 -21.26 54.01
N GLU A 37 -31.79 -22.29 53.92
CA GLU A 37 -33.25 -22.36 54.20
C GLU A 37 -34.16 -21.52 53.29
N SER A 38 -34.96 -22.21 52.45
CA SER A 38 -36.42 -22.03 52.33
C SER A 38 -37.01 -23.07 51.35
N ARG A 39 -37.69 -24.12 51.87
CA ARG A 39 -39.17 -24.34 51.92
C ARG A 39 -39.79 -24.74 50.56
N MET A 40 -40.78 -25.63 50.42
CA MET A 40 -41.42 -26.71 51.20
C MET A 40 -42.60 -27.20 50.31
N ARG A 41 -42.94 -28.51 50.31
CA ARG A 41 -44.31 -29.13 50.27
C ARG A 41 -44.16 -30.67 50.11
N ARG A 42 -44.26 -31.50 51.18
CA ARG A 42 -45.45 -32.18 51.79
C ARG A 42 -46.25 -33.04 50.78
N ARG A 43 -46.67 -34.31 50.98
CA ARG A 43 -46.71 -35.40 52.00
C ARG A 43 -46.95 -36.73 51.19
N LYS A 44 -46.77 -37.99 51.64
CA LYS A 44 -47.48 -38.71 52.72
C LYS A 44 -46.99 -40.19 52.78
N GLY A 45 -46.90 -40.80 53.98
CA GLY A 45 -46.89 -42.27 54.18
C GLY A 45 -45.77 -42.85 55.06
N ARG A 46 -46.09 -43.24 56.31
CA ARG A 46 -45.33 -44.14 57.24
C ARG A 46 -45.99 -45.56 57.17
N PRO A 47 -45.49 -46.67 57.78
CA PRO A 47 -44.80 -46.82 59.09
C PRO A 47 -43.62 -47.86 59.12
N PRO A 48 -43.01 -48.17 60.30
CA PRO A 48 -41.62 -48.67 60.46
C PRO A 48 -41.48 -50.12 61.00
N ASN A 49 -40.28 -50.73 60.90
CA ASN A 49 -39.67 -51.66 61.89
C ASN A 49 -38.26 -52.08 61.42
N VAL A 50 -37.16 -51.84 62.16
CA VAL A 50 -36.51 -52.66 63.21
C VAL A 50 -35.92 -54.00 62.72
N GLY A 51 -34.61 -54.15 62.98
CA GLY A 51 -33.83 -55.40 62.98
C GLY A 51 -33.19 -55.76 61.64
N SER A 52 -32.00 -56.31 61.52
CA SER A 52 -30.89 -56.57 62.44
C SER A 52 -29.69 -56.92 61.56
N ALA A 53 -28.50 -56.71 62.11
CA ALA A 53 -27.19 -57.24 61.74
C ALA A 53 -27.07 -58.14 60.48
N GLU A 54 -26.40 -57.64 59.43
CA GLU A 54 -25.41 -58.37 58.60
C GLU A 54 -24.47 -57.32 57.95
N PHE A 55 -23.64 -56.70 58.79
CA PHE A 55 -22.43 -56.03 58.32
C PHE A 55 -21.40 -57.12 58.10
N LEU A 56 -20.94 -57.33 56.86
CA LEU A 56 -19.57 -57.70 56.47
C LEU A 56 -19.44 -57.98 54.94
N ASP A 57 -20.53 -58.26 54.21
CA ASP A 57 -20.47 -58.57 52.75
C ASP A 57 -20.79 -57.34 51.84
N ASN A 58 -21.48 -56.34 52.40
CA ASN A 58 -21.86 -55.11 51.70
C ASN A 58 -20.69 -54.12 51.51
N THR A 59 -19.61 -54.31 52.28
CA THR A 59 -18.39 -53.50 52.23
C THR A 59 -17.56 -53.86 51.00
N ASP A 60 -17.47 -55.14 50.66
CA ASP A 60 -16.68 -55.64 49.52
C ASP A 60 -17.36 -55.30 48.19
N ALA A 61 -18.69 -55.43 48.12
CA ALA A 61 -19.47 -55.00 46.95
C ALA A 61 -19.40 -53.47 46.70
N LYS A 62 -19.24 -52.67 47.76
CA LYS A 62 -19.02 -51.21 47.65
C LYS A 62 -17.58 -50.89 47.23
N LEU A 63 -16.60 -51.64 47.73
CA LEU A 63 -15.19 -51.48 47.36
C LEU A 63 -14.97 -51.81 45.87
N LEU A 64 -15.55 -52.92 45.39
CA LEU A 64 -15.53 -53.31 43.97
C LEU A 64 -16.16 -52.24 43.06
N ARG A 65 -17.32 -51.70 43.43
CA ARG A 65 -17.96 -50.59 42.68
C ARG A 65 -17.12 -49.32 42.67
N LYS A 66 -16.41 -49.02 43.76
CA LYS A 66 -15.51 -47.86 43.86
C LYS A 66 -14.28 -48.03 42.97
N LEU A 67 -13.68 -49.22 42.96
CA LEU A 67 -12.55 -49.55 42.07
C LEU A 67 -12.97 -49.52 40.60
N GLN A 68 -14.13 -50.08 40.26
CA GLN A 68 -14.69 -50.03 38.90
C GLN A 68 -14.98 -48.59 38.45
N ALA A 69 -15.56 -47.76 39.32
CA ALA A 69 -15.78 -46.34 39.02
C ALA A 69 -14.48 -45.55 38.84
N GLN A 70 -13.43 -45.90 39.60
CA GLN A 70 -12.11 -45.29 39.49
C GLN A 70 -11.41 -45.71 38.18
N GLU A 71 -11.55 -46.97 37.75
CA GLU A 71 -11.05 -47.46 36.46
C GLU A 71 -11.76 -46.75 35.29
N ILE A 72 -13.08 -46.61 35.35
CA ILE A 72 -13.87 -45.87 34.36
C ILE A 72 -13.47 -44.39 34.32
N ALA A 73 -13.25 -43.76 35.47
CA ALA A 73 -12.79 -42.37 35.54
C ALA A 73 -11.39 -42.21 34.91
N ARG A 74 -10.48 -43.18 35.13
CA ARG A 74 -9.14 -43.21 34.52
C ARG A 74 -9.21 -43.37 33.00
N GLN A 75 -10.05 -44.28 32.51
CA GLN A 75 -10.29 -44.48 31.07
C GLN A 75 -10.91 -43.23 30.43
N ALA A 76 -11.88 -42.58 31.08
CA ALA A 76 -12.48 -41.34 30.59
C ALA A 76 -11.47 -40.19 30.52
N ALA A 77 -10.55 -40.09 31.47
CA ALA A 77 -9.47 -39.10 31.45
C ALA A 77 -8.48 -39.35 30.29
N GLN A 78 -8.12 -40.61 30.03
CA GLN A 78 -7.26 -40.98 28.89
C GLN A 78 -7.93 -40.67 27.54
N ILE A 79 -9.22 -41.02 27.37
CA ILE A 79 -9.97 -40.71 26.14
C ILE A 79 -10.08 -39.20 25.92
N LYS A 80 -10.28 -38.41 26.99
CA LYS A 80 -10.34 -36.95 26.91
C LYS A 80 -9.00 -36.34 26.48
N LEU A 81 -7.88 -36.90 26.94
CA LEU A 81 -6.54 -36.48 26.52
C LEU A 81 -6.29 -36.81 25.04
N LEU A 82 -6.62 -38.02 24.61
CA LEU A 82 -6.53 -38.45 23.20
C LEU A 82 -7.36 -37.57 22.27
N ARG A 83 -8.62 -37.26 22.63
CA ARG A 83 -9.46 -36.33 21.86
C ARG A 83 -8.87 -34.92 21.79
N LYS A 84 -8.20 -34.45 22.85
CA LYS A 84 -7.53 -33.14 22.87
C LYS A 84 -6.35 -33.12 21.91
N LEU A 85 -5.53 -34.17 21.90
CA LEU A 85 -4.39 -34.32 20.98
C LEU A 85 -4.88 -34.40 19.52
N GLN A 86 -5.87 -35.25 19.24
CA GLN A 86 -6.45 -35.39 17.91
C GLN A 86 -7.04 -34.06 17.39
N LYS A 87 -7.71 -33.28 18.25
CA LYS A 87 -8.25 -31.96 17.88
C LYS A 87 -7.14 -30.93 17.62
N GLN A 88 -6.03 -30.98 18.36
CA GLN A 88 -4.86 -30.13 18.10
C GLN A 88 -4.19 -30.48 16.77
N GLU A 89 -4.09 -31.77 16.45
CA GLU A 89 -3.51 -32.26 15.20
C GLU A 89 -4.36 -31.88 13.99
N GLN A 90 -5.69 -32.09 14.06
CA GLN A 90 -6.62 -31.62 13.03
C GLN A 90 -6.55 -30.10 12.80
N ALA A 91 -6.39 -29.32 13.88
CA ALA A 91 -6.23 -27.86 13.75
C ALA A 91 -4.91 -27.46 13.08
N ARG A 92 -3.83 -28.22 13.30
CA ARG A 92 -2.54 -28.01 12.61
C ARG A 92 -2.65 -28.37 11.13
N VAL A 93 -3.21 -29.52 10.81
CA VAL A 93 -3.43 -29.97 9.43
C VAL A 93 -4.33 -28.99 8.67
N ALA A 94 -5.41 -28.48 9.29
CA ALA A 94 -6.29 -27.50 8.66
C ALA A 94 -5.59 -26.15 8.40
N LYS A 95 -4.70 -25.70 9.30
CA LYS A 95 -3.90 -24.49 9.08
C LYS A 95 -2.89 -24.67 7.94
N GLU A 96 -2.25 -25.82 7.87
CA GLU A 96 -1.28 -26.14 6.82
C GLU A 96 -1.95 -26.29 5.45
N ALA A 97 -3.09 -26.97 5.38
CA ALA A 97 -3.90 -27.07 4.16
C ALA A 97 -4.35 -25.69 3.64
N LYS A 98 -4.78 -24.79 4.55
CA LYS A 98 -5.15 -23.40 4.17
C LYS A 98 -3.94 -22.61 3.65
N LYS A 99 -2.76 -22.84 4.21
CA LYS A 99 -1.50 -22.23 3.75
C LYS A 99 -1.12 -22.75 2.35
N GLN A 100 -1.21 -24.06 2.12
CA GLN A 100 -0.93 -24.66 0.81
C GLN A 100 -1.93 -24.19 -0.26
N GLN A 101 -3.22 -24.07 0.07
CA GLN A 101 -4.24 -23.56 -0.84
C GLN A 101 -4.00 -22.10 -1.24
N ALA A 102 -3.54 -21.26 -0.31
CA ALA A 102 -3.17 -19.87 -0.60
C ALA A 102 -1.94 -19.76 -1.52
N ILE A 103 -0.96 -20.66 -1.36
CA ILE A 103 0.22 -20.73 -2.22
C ILE A 103 -0.18 -21.13 -3.65
N MET A 104 -1.01 -22.16 -3.82
CA MET A 104 -1.49 -22.60 -5.13
C MET A 104 -2.32 -21.52 -5.83
N ALA A 105 -3.22 -20.84 -5.11
CA ALA A 105 -4.02 -19.74 -5.67
C ALA A 105 -3.15 -18.54 -6.08
N ALA A 106 -2.09 -18.24 -5.33
CA ALA A 106 -1.13 -17.19 -5.70
C ALA A 106 -0.32 -17.58 -6.95
N GLU A 107 0.06 -18.85 -7.09
CA GLU A 107 0.79 -19.37 -8.25
C GLU A 107 -0.08 -19.36 -9.52
N GLU A 108 -1.34 -19.79 -9.44
CA GLU A 108 -2.29 -19.70 -10.56
C GLU A 108 -2.51 -18.24 -11.01
N LYS A 109 -2.64 -17.31 -10.07
CA LYS A 109 -2.80 -15.89 -10.39
C LYS A 109 -1.54 -15.31 -11.05
N ARG A 110 -0.34 -15.80 -10.71
CA ARG A 110 0.91 -15.45 -11.41
C ARG A 110 0.92 -16.00 -12.84
N LYS A 111 0.59 -17.28 -13.03
CA LYS A 111 0.49 -17.91 -14.36
C LYS A 111 -0.53 -17.21 -15.26
N GLN A 112 -1.70 -16.83 -14.73
CA GLN A 112 -2.71 -16.07 -15.48
C GLN A 112 -2.20 -14.69 -15.91
N LYS A 113 -1.48 -13.97 -15.03
CA LYS A 113 -0.87 -12.68 -15.39
C LYS A 113 0.19 -12.82 -16.48
N GLU A 114 0.99 -13.88 -16.44
CA GLU A 114 1.98 -14.17 -17.49
C GLU A 114 1.33 -14.53 -18.82
N GLN A 115 0.29 -15.37 -18.82
CA GLN A 115 -0.47 -15.69 -20.03
C GLN A 115 -1.10 -14.45 -20.66
N ILE A 116 -1.65 -13.54 -19.86
CA ILE A 116 -2.21 -12.26 -20.37
C ILE A 116 -1.11 -11.39 -20.99
N LYS A 117 0.11 -11.36 -20.41
CA LYS A 117 1.24 -10.61 -20.99
C LYS A 117 1.66 -11.19 -22.34
N ILE A 118 1.74 -12.52 -22.45
CA ILE A 118 2.08 -13.23 -23.68
C ILE A 118 1.01 -12.99 -24.75
N MET A 119 -0.27 -13.09 -24.39
CA MET A 119 -1.39 -12.79 -25.30
C MET A 119 -1.33 -11.36 -25.83
N LYS A 120 -1.12 -10.37 -24.95
CA LYS A 120 -0.98 -8.95 -25.35
C LYS A 120 0.23 -8.70 -26.24
N GLN A 121 1.35 -9.40 -26.02
CA GLN A 121 2.52 -9.32 -26.90
C GLN A 121 2.23 -9.95 -28.28
N GLN A 122 1.55 -11.10 -28.33
CA GLN A 122 1.14 -11.72 -29.58
C GLN A 122 0.17 -10.84 -30.38
N GLU A 123 -0.78 -10.17 -29.73
CA GLU A 123 -1.67 -9.21 -30.39
C GLU A 123 -0.92 -7.99 -30.96
N LYS A 124 0.06 -7.45 -30.22
CA LYS A 124 0.91 -6.36 -30.73
C LYS A 124 1.69 -6.80 -31.97
N ILE A 125 2.26 -7.99 -31.97
CA ILE A 125 2.98 -8.55 -33.11
C ILE A 125 2.03 -8.72 -34.31
N LYS A 126 0.83 -9.26 -34.10
CA LYS A 126 -0.19 -9.40 -35.15
C LYS A 126 -0.62 -8.05 -35.75
N ARG A 127 -0.81 -7.02 -34.92
CA ARG A 127 -1.12 -5.65 -35.40
C ARG A 127 0.02 -5.06 -36.23
N ILE A 128 1.26 -5.23 -35.80
CA ILE A 128 2.43 -4.76 -36.55
C ILE A 128 2.53 -5.49 -37.91
N GLN A 129 2.28 -6.79 -37.94
CA GLN A 129 2.24 -7.56 -39.19
C GLN A 129 1.09 -7.12 -40.12
N GLN A 130 -0.10 -6.85 -39.60
CA GLN A 130 -1.22 -6.32 -40.38
C GLN A 130 -0.89 -4.95 -41.00
N ILE A 131 -0.33 -4.02 -40.22
CA ILE A 131 0.09 -2.70 -40.73
C ILE A 131 1.18 -2.84 -41.80
N ARG A 132 2.10 -3.79 -41.65
CA ARG A 132 3.14 -4.06 -42.65
C ARG A 132 2.55 -4.59 -43.95
N MET A 133 1.62 -5.56 -43.88
CA MET A 133 0.91 -6.08 -45.06
C MET A 133 0.06 -5.00 -45.73
N GLU A 134 -0.64 -4.16 -44.97
CA GLU A 134 -1.47 -3.08 -45.52
C GLU A 134 -0.61 -2.03 -46.24
N LYS A 135 0.55 -1.67 -45.68
CA LYS A 135 1.51 -0.77 -46.35
C LYS A 135 2.07 -1.37 -47.63
N GLU A 136 2.35 -2.66 -47.65
CA GLU A 136 2.85 -3.37 -48.83
C GLU A 136 1.79 -3.46 -49.93
N LEU A 137 0.54 -3.78 -49.57
CA LEU A 137 -0.59 -3.78 -50.49
C LEU A 137 -0.86 -2.39 -51.08
N ARG A 138 -0.81 -1.35 -50.24
CA ARG A 138 -0.99 0.05 -50.68
C ARG A 138 0.15 0.52 -51.58
N ALA A 139 1.37 0.09 -51.32
CA ALA A 139 2.52 0.37 -52.18
C ALA A 139 2.39 -0.31 -53.56
N GLN A 140 1.90 -1.57 -53.59
CA GLN A 140 1.63 -2.29 -54.84
C GLN A 140 0.53 -1.62 -55.67
N GLN A 141 -0.57 -1.20 -55.05
CA GLN A 141 -1.66 -0.48 -55.72
C GLN A 141 -1.19 0.84 -56.36
N ILE A 142 -0.30 1.59 -55.69
CA ILE A 142 0.28 2.83 -56.24
C ILE A 142 1.18 2.53 -57.45
N LEU A 143 1.92 1.41 -57.42
CA LEU A 143 2.81 0.99 -58.50
C LEU A 143 2.02 0.52 -59.73
N GLU A 144 0.92 -0.21 -59.53
CA GLU A 144 -0.01 -0.61 -60.58
C GLU A 144 -0.74 0.59 -61.20
N ALA A 145 -1.24 1.51 -60.38
CA ALA A 145 -1.86 2.74 -60.86
C ALA A 145 -0.89 3.58 -61.71
N LYS A 146 0.40 3.63 -61.34
CA LYS A 146 1.44 4.31 -62.13
C LYS A 146 1.74 3.60 -63.46
N LYS A 147 1.66 2.26 -63.52
CA LYS A 147 1.82 1.51 -64.78
C LYS A 147 0.64 1.75 -65.71
N LYS A 148 -0.59 1.68 -65.19
CA LYS A 148 -1.83 1.90 -65.96
C LYS A 148 -1.90 3.32 -66.53
N LYS A 149 -1.50 4.35 -65.76
CA LYS A 149 -1.40 5.74 -66.24
C LYS A 149 -0.35 5.94 -67.34
N LYS A 150 0.74 5.16 -67.34
CA LYS A 150 1.77 5.20 -68.39
C LYS A 150 1.30 4.51 -69.67
N GLU A 151 0.52 3.44 -69.55
CA GLU A 151 -0.05 2.70 -70.67
C GLU A 151 -1.18 3.50 -71.36
N GLU A 152 -2.06 4.14 -70.59
CA GLU A 152 -3.09 5.05 -71.12
C GLU A 152 -2.48 6.25 -71.86
N ALA A 153 -1.37 6.81 -71.34
CA ALA A 153 -0.62 7.88 -72.01
C ALA A 153 0.08 7.42 -73.30
N ALA A 154 0.42 6.14 -73.42
CA ALA A 154 0.97 5.56 -74.65
C ALA A 154 -0.14 5.30 -75.69
N ASN A 155 -1.29 4.77 -75.27
CA ASN A 155 -2.45 4.55 -76.14
C ASN A 155 -3.04 5.87 -76.67
N ALA A 156 -3.05 6.94 -75.88
CA ALA A 156 -3.47 8.26 -76.34
C ALA A 156 -2.57 8.81 -77.46
N LYS A 157 -1.25 8.58 -77.39
CA LYS A 157 -0.30 9.01 -78.43
C LYS A 157 -0.43 8.22 -79.73
N LEU A 158 -0.81 6.95 -79.65
CA LEU A 158 -1.04 6.09 -80.82
C LEU A 158 -2.30 6.54 -81.59
N LEU A 159 -3.36 6.88 -80.86
CA LEU A 159 -4.63 7.37 -81.41
C LEU A 159 -4.51 8.79 -82.00
N GLU A 160 -3.63 9.63 -81.44
CA GLU A 160 -3.28 10.95 -81.99
C GLU A 160 -2.41 10.86 -83.26
N ALA A 161 -1.51 9.87 -83.33
CA ALA A 161 -0.71 9.59 -84.53
C ALA A 161 -1.58 9.09 -85.70
N GLU A 162 -2.63 8.31 -85.42
CA GLU A 162 -3.58 7.82 -86.40
C GLU A 162 -4.46 8.95 -86.98
N LYS A 163 -4.84 9.94 -86.16
CA LYS A 163 -5.54 11.16 -86.59
C LYS A 163 -4.66 12.07 -87.46
N ARG A 164 -3.36 12.18 -87.16
CA ARG A 164 -2.37 12.95 -87.95
C ARG A 164 -2.08 12.37 -89.34
N ILE A 165 -2.33 11.08 -89.57
CA ILE A 165 -2.20 10.46 -90.90
C ILE A 165 -3.43 10.79 -91.76
N LYS A 166 -4.64 10.76 -91.17
CA LYS A 166 -5.90 11.15 -91.85
C LYS A 166 -5.94 12.65 -92.19
N GLU A 167 -5.31 13.50 -91.38
CA GLU A 167 -5.17 14.94 -91.66
C GLU A 167 -4.26 15.25 -92.87
N LYS A 168 -3.26 14.40 -93.13
CA LYS A 168 -2.34 14.55 -94.28
C LYS A 168 -2.96 14.14 -95.62
N GLU A 169 -4.10 13.44 -95.59
CA GLU A 169 -4.86 13.05 -96.79
C GLU A 169 -5.74 14.20 -97.29
N MET A 170 -6.35 14.97 -96.37
CA MET A 170 -7.15 16.18 -96.70
C MET A 170 -6.30 17.39 -97.12
N ARG A 171 -5.01 17.43 -96.75
CA ARG A 171 -4.10 18.54 -97.08
C ARG A 171 -3.47 18.46 -98.47
N ARG A 172 -3.65 17.35 -99.20
CA ARG A 172 -3.20 17.19 -100.59
C ARG A 172 -4.12 17.87 -101.61
N GLN A 173 -5.32 18.32 -101.22
CA GLN A 173 -6.27 18.96 -102.13
C GLN A 173 -6.25 20.50 -102.12
N GLN A 174 -5.40 21.15 -101.32
CA GLN A 174 -5.40 22.63 -101.21
C GLN A 174 -4.02 23.29 -101.40
N ALA A 175 -3.08 22.61 -102.06
CA ALA A 175 -1.67 23.01 -102.11
C ALA A 175 -1.17 23.55 -103.48
N VAL A 176 -2.06 24.10 -104.32
CA VAL A 176 -1.67 24.51 -105.70
C VAL A 176 -1.62 26.03 -105.93
N LEU A 177 -2.23 26.90 -105.13
CA LEU A 177 -2.40 28.31 -105.56
C LEU A 177 -1.52 29.40 -104.93
N LEU A 178 -0.55 29.12 -104.06
CA LEU A 178 0.27 30.21 -103.47
C LEU A 178 1.73 29.81 -103.28
N LYS A 179 2.38 29.50 -104.40
CA LYS A 179 3.81 29.22 -104.47
C LYS A 179 4.47 30.17 -105.47
N HIS A 180 4.86 31.38 -105.06
CA HIS A 180 6.05 31.98 -105.68
C HIS A 180 6.74 33.14 -104.95
N GLN A 181 6.12 33.89 -104.03
CA GLN A 181 6.74 35.16 -103.56
C GLN A 181 7.09 35.24 -102.07
N GLU A 182 7.27 34.11 -101.38
CA GLU A 182 7.56 34.07 -99.94
C GLU A 182 8.78 33.21 -99.57
N ARG A 183 9.71 32.98 -100.51
CA ARG A 183 10.82 32.02 -100.36
C ARG A 183 12.20 32.63 -100.06
N GLU A 184 12.27 33.95 -99.87
CA GLU A 184 13.50 34.64 -99.43
C GLU A 184 13.39 35.29 -98.04
N ARG A 185 12.27 35.92 -97.67
CA ARG A 185 12.08 36.39 -96.27
C ARG A 185 12.09 35.24 -95.25
N ARG A 186 11.54 34.08 -95.62
CA ARG A 186 11.54 32.88 -94.75
C ARG A 186 12.94 32.35 -94.42
N ARG A 187 13.96 32.59 -95.25
CA ARG A 187 15.32 32.10 -94.98
C ARG A 187 16.01 32.92 -93.87
N GLN A 188 15.84 34.24 -93.92
CA GLN A 188 16.34 35.15 -92.87
C GLN A 188 15.53 35.01 -91.57
N HIS A 189 14.20 34.86 -91.66
CA HIS A 189 13.35 34.63 -90.50
C HIS A 189 13.59 33.25 -89.84
N MET A 190 13.89 32.21 -90.64
CA MET A 190 14.27 30.88 -90.15
C MET A 190 15.66 30.88 -89.50
N MET A 191 16.62 31.64 -90.03
CA MET A 191 17.94 31.80 -89.41
C MET A 191 17.83 32.52 -88.06
N LEU A 192 17.02 33.58 -87.98
CA LEU A 192 16.79 34.32 -86.73
C LEU A 192 16.01 33.48 -85.70
N MET A 193 14.97 32.74 -86.12
CA MET A 193 14.25 31.79 -85.26
C MET A 193 15.17 30.66 -84.77
N LYS A 194 16.01 30.09 -85.64
CA LYS A 194 16.98 29.05 -85.26
C LYS A 194 18.05 29.57 -84.30
N ALA A 195 18.50 30.81 -84.46
CA ALA A 195 19.40 31.47 -83.52
C ALA A 195 18.72 31.74 -82.17
N MET A 196 17.46 32.18 -82.17
CA MET A 196 16.65 32.39 -80.96
C MET A 196 16.33 31.07 -80.23
N GLU A 197 16.03 29.99 -80.96
CA GLU A 197 15.81 28.66 -80.41
C GLU A 197 17.10 28.05 -79.86
N ALA A 198 18.24 28.27 -80.52
CA ALA A 198 19.55 27.86 -80.00
C ALA A 198 19.91 28.62 -78.72
N ARG A 199 19.61 29.92 -78.64
CA ARG A 199 19.80 30.75 -77.44
C ARG A 199 18.88 30.30 -76.30
N LYS A 200 17.59 30.06 -76.57
CA LYS A 200 16.64 29.51 -75.58
C LYS A 200 17.07 28.14 -75.06
N LYS A 201 17.56 27.26 -75.93
CA LYS A 201 18.05 25.93 -75.56
C LYS A 201 19.34 25.98 -74.73
N ALA A 202 20.23 26.95 -74.99
CA ALA A 202 21.41 27.19 -74.19
C ALA A 202 21.04 27.76 -72.79
N GLU A 203 20.10 28.71 -72.75
CA GLU A 203 19.59 29.31 -71.52
C GLU A 203 18.86 28.28 -70.64
N GLU A 204 18.02 27.42 -71.24
CA GLU A 204 17.35 26.32 -70.53
C GLU A 204 18.35 25.29 -69.98
N LYS A 205 19.42 24.99 -70.72
CA LYS A 205 20.49 24.09 -70.26
C LYS A 205 21.27 24.69 -69.10
N GLU A 206 21.51 26.00 -69.09
CA GLU A 206 22.14 26.69 -67.95
C GLU A 206 21.20 26.77 -66.74
N ARG A 207 19.90 27.03 -66.94
CA ARG A 207 18.90 26.95 -65.86
C ARG A 207 18.83 25.56 -65.24
N LEU A 208 18.84 24.49 -66.04
CA LEU A 208 18.81 23.12 -65.53
C LEU A 208 20.09 22.74 -64.77
N LYS A 209 21.26 23.25 -65.19
CA LYS A 209 22.51 23.08 -64.44
C LYS A 209 22.46 23.83 -63.12
N GLN A 210 21.89 25.04 -63.10
CA GLN A 210 21.74 25.86 -61.91
C GLN A 210 20.77 25.19 -60.91
N GLU A 211 19.62 24.71 -61.39
CA GLU A 211 18.64 23.98 -60.59
C GLU A 211 19.26 22.69 -59.99
N LYS A 212 20.06 21.94 -60.75
CA LYS A 212 20.80 20.77 -60.23
C LYS A 212 21.86 21.15 -59.18
N ARG A 213 22.45 22.34 -59.25
CA ARG A 213 23.38 22.83 -58.23
C ARG A 213 22.64 23.25 -56.97
N ASP A 214 21.48 23.89 -57.12
CA ASP A 214 20.63 24.35 -56.04
C ASP A 214 19.99 23.18 -55.29
N GLU A 215 19.53 22.16 -56.02
CA GLU A 215 19.03 20.91 -55.47
C GLU A 215 20.12 20.16 -54.67
N LYS A 216 21.37 20.13 -55.17
CA LYS A 216 22.52 19.57 -54.43
C LYS A 216 22.84 20.36 -53.16
N ARG A 217 22.75 21.68 -53.19
CA ARG A 217 22.95 22.54 -52.01
C ARG A 217 21.87 22.27 -50.97
N LEU A 218 20.61 22.27 -51.37
CA LEU A 218 19.47 22.01 -50.49
C LEU A 218 19.52 20.60 -49.87
N ASN A 219 19.94 19.59 -50.64
CA ASN A 219 20.08 18.23 -50.12
C ASN A 219 21.27 18.09 -49.14
N LYS A 220 22.37 18.83 -49.38
CA LYS A 220 23.50 18.89 -48.44
C LYS A 220 23.10 19.58 -47.13
N GLU A 221 22.35 20.67 -47.21
CA GLU A 221 21.82 21.41 -46.07
C GLU A 221 20.86 20.54 -45.24
N ARG A 222 19.86 19.92 -45.89
CA ARG A 222 18.93 18.98 -45.23
C ARG A 222 19.66 17.82 -44.53
N LYS A 223 20.71 17.27 -45.15
CA LYS A 223 21.50 16.19 -44.54
C LYS A 223 22.31 16.67 -43.33
N LEU A 224 22.78 17.91 -43.34
CA LEU A 224 23.47 18.52 -42.19
C LEU A 224 22.50 18.82 -41.05
N GLU A 225 21.32 19.35 -41.35
CA GLU A 225 20.26 19.58 -40.36
C GLU A 225 19.77 18.27 -39.73
N GLN A 226 19.54 17.24 -40.54
CA GLN A 226 19.17 15.93 -40.04
C GLN A 226 20.25 15.35 -39.12
N ARG A 227 21.53 15.44 -39.50
CA ARG A 227 22.64 15.03 -38.63
C ARG A 227 22.70 15.85 -37.35
N ARG A 228 22.42 17.15 -37.40
CA ARG A 228 22.38 18.02 -36.22
C ARG A 228 21.31 17.55 -35.23
N LEU A 229 20.09 17.30 -35.73
CA LEU A 229 18.97 16.78 -34.93
C LEU A 229 19.27 15.39 -34.34
N GLU A 230 19.83 14.49 -35.14
CA GLU A 230 20.23 13.15 -34.66
C GLU A 230 21.31 13.22 -33.57
N LEU A 231 22.27 14.14 -33.70
CA LEU A 231 23.34 14.34 -32.72
C LEU A 231 22.80 14.97 -31.43
N GLU A 232 21.83 15.88 -31.54
CA GLU A 232 21.13 16.46 -30.40
C GLU A 232 20.30 15.40 -29.65
N MET A 233 19.52 14.59 -30.35
CA MET A 233 18.79 13.47 -29.78
C MET A 233 19.73 12.44 -29.13
N ALA A 234 20.88 12.15 -29.75
CA ALA A 234 21.89 11.25 -29.18
C ALA A 234 22.57 11.85 -27.94
N LYS A 235 22.75 13.17 -27.87
CA LYS A 235 23.23 13.86 -26.66
C LYS A 235 22.21 13.75 -25.53
N GLU A 236 20.92 13.97 -25.81
CA GLU A 236 19.84 13.79 -24.83
C GLU A 236 19.78 12.34 -24.31
N LEU A 237 19.86 11.34 -25.20
CA LEU A 237 19.87 9.92 -24.81
C LEU A 237 21.11 9.50 -24.01
N LYS A 238 22.22 10.23 -24.16
CA LYS A 238 23.46 10.00 -23.40
C LYS A 238 23.50 10.78 -22.09
N LYS A 239 22.54 11.68 -21.82
CA LYS A 239 22.44 12.28 -20.50
C LYS A 239 22.16 11.16 -19.50
N PRO A 240 22.91 11.10 -18.38
CA PRO A 240 22.59 10.16 -17.32
C PRO A 240 21.18 10.45 -16.84
N ASN A 241 20.26 9.55 -17.15
CA ASN A 241 18.89 9.64 -16.66
C ASN A 241 18.89 9.05 -15.25
N GLU A 242 18.57 9.86 -14.25
CA GLU A 242 18.42 9.38 -12.88
C GLU A 242 17.17 8.49 -12.81
N ASP A 243 17.37 7.18 -12.56
CA ASP A 243 16.31 6.18 -12.40
C ASP A 243 15.28 6.51 -11.29
N MET A 244 15.53 7.57 -10.51
CA MET A 244 14.63 8.09 -9.48
C MET A 244 13.55 9.04 -10.04
N CYS A 245 13.70 9.53 -11.27
CA CYS A 245 12.76 10.47 -11.88
C CYS A 245 11.95 9.78 -12.99
N LEU A 246 10.66 9.57 -12.74
CA LEU A 246 9.72 9.15 -13.78
C LEU A 246 9.57 10.29 -14.81
N ALA A 247 9.72 10.00 -16.11
CA ALA A 247 9.56 11.00 -17.17
C ALA A 247 8.12 11.59 -17.25
N ASP A 248 7.13 10.81 -16.80
CA ASP A 248 5.72 11.20 -16.73
C ASP A 248 5.26 11.29 -15.26
N GLN A 249 5.71 12.31 -14.52
CA GLN A 249 5.19 12.58 -13.18
C GLN A 249 3.75 13.10 -13.28
N LYS A 250 2.77 12.19 -13.20
CA LYS A 250 1.39 12.60 -12.90
C LYS A 250 1.35 13.02 -11.43
N PRO A 251 0.82 14.21 -11.09
CA PRO A 251 0.63 14.57 -9.70
C PRO A 251 -0.23 13.49 -9.04
N LEU A 252 0.10 13.15 -7.79
CA LEU A 252 -0.73 12.25 -7.01
C LEU A 252 -2.15 12.84 -6.91
N PRO A 253 -3.20 12.01 -6.99
CA PRO A 253 -4.56 12.50 -6.77
C PRO A 253 -4.63 13.22 -5.42
N GLU A 254 -5.19 14.43 -5.42
CA GLU A 254 -5.49 15.12 -4.17
C GLU A 254 -6.59 14.35 -3.45
N LEU A 255 -6.26 13.77 -2.29
CA LEU A 255 -7.23 13.11 -1.45
C LEU A 255 -7.93 14.18 -0.60
N PRO A 256 -9.28 14.28 -0.65
CA PRO A 256 -9.99 15.23 0.18
C PRO A 256 -9.77 14.90 1.66
N ARG A 257 -9.67 15.94 2.49
CA ARG A 257 -9.58 15.79 3.94
C ARG A 257 -10.83 15.11 4.47
N ILE A 258 -10.68 14.33 5.54
CA ILE A 258 -11.80 13.71 6.24
C ILE A 258 -12.77 14.83 6.71
N PRO A 259 -14.07 14.77 6.34
CA PRO A 259 -15.03 15.77 6.77
C PRO A 259 -15.10 15.90 8.29
N GLY A 260 -15.11 17.13 8.80
CA GLY A 260 -15.14 17.42 10.25
C GLY A 260 -13.81 17.25 10.99
N LEU A 261 -12.75 16.75 10.34
CA LEU A 261 -11.41 16.68 10.93
C LEU A 261 -10.74 18.06 10.85
N VAL A 262 -10.55 18.70 12.00
CA VAL A 262 -9.90 20.02 12.12
C VAL A 262 -8.41 19.87 12.47
N LEU A 263 -8.02 18.78 13.14
CA LEU A 263 -6.65 18.50 13.55
C LEU A 263 -5.72 18.18 12.37
N SER A 264 -4.45 18.61 12.46
CA SER A 264 -3.43 18.30 11.45
C SER A 264 -3.19 16.79 11.34
N GLY A 265 -2.60 16.34 10.23
CA GLY A 265 -2.40 14.91 9.97
C GLY A 265 -1.53 14.22 11.03
N SER A 266 -0.49 14.91 11.53
CA SER A 266 0.36 14.42 12.62
C SER A 266 -0.42 14.31 13.93
N THR A 267 -1.15 15.34 14.34
CA THR A 267 -1.98 15.32 15.55
C THR A 267 -3.04 14.23 15.51
N PHE A 268 -3.68 14.04 14.35
CA PHE A 268 -4.66 12.98 14.19
C PHE A 268 -4.04 11.58 14.23
N SER A 269 -2.81 11.43 13.73
CA SER A 269 -2.04 10.19 13.86
C SER A 269 -1.76 9.85 15.33
N ASP A 270 -1.36 10.84 16.14
CA ASP A 270 -1.18 10.67 17.59
C ASP A 270 -2.49 10.24 18.27
N CYS A 271 -3.61 10.87 17.89
CA CYS A 271 -4.94 10.48 18.37
C CYS A 271 -5.28 9.02 18.05
N LEU A 272 -4.99 8.58 16.82
CA LEU A 272 -5.20 7.19 16.40
C LEU A 272 -4.33 6.24 17.21
N MET A 273 -3.07 6.59 17.45
CA MET A 273 -2.16 5.79 18.26
C MET A 273 -2.70 5.61 19.69
N VAL A 274 -3.13 6.70 20.33
CA VAL A 274 -3.71 6.69 21.69
C VAL A 274 -4.95 5.80 21.74
N VAL A 275 -5.92 6.03 20.86
CA VAL A 275 -7.18 5.25 20.84
C VAL A 275 -6.92 3.78 20.53
N GLN A 276 -6.04 3.48 19.58
CA GLN A 276 -5.77 2.10 19.19
C GLN A 276 -5.03 1.33 20.28
N PHE A 277 -4.07 1.96 20.94
CA PHE A 277 -3.38 1.36 22.08
C PHE A 277 -4.35 1.06 23.22
N LEU A 278 -5.19 2.03 23.61
CA LEU A 278 -6.13 1.84 24.71
C LEU A 278 -7.21 0.81 24.41
N ARG A 279 -7.64 0.68 23.16
CA ARG A 279 -8.56 -0.40 22.76
C ARG A 279 -7.94 -1.78 22.89
N ASN A 280 -6.64 -1.90 22.63
CA ASN A 280 -5.93 -3.18 22.66
C ASN A 280 -5.43 -3.55 24.06
N PHE A 281 -4.86 -2.59 24.79
CA PHE A 281 -4.13 -2.81 26.05
C PHE A 281 -4.77 -2.12 27.26
N GLY A 282 -5.78 -1.25 27.06
CA GLY A 282 -6.38 -0.45 28.14
C GLY A 282 -6.90 -1.31 29.30
N LYS A 283 -7.51 -2.47 29.03
CA LYS A 283 -7.98 -3.38 30.10
C LYS A 283 -6.88 -3.81 31.05
N VAL A 284 -5.67 -4.02 30.53
CA VAL A 284 -4.52 -4.48 31.31
C VAL A 284 -3.92 -3.35 32.14
N LEU A 285 -4.13 -2.11 31.70
CA LEU A 285 -3.78 -0.89 32.43
C LEU A 285 -4.91 -0.40 33.36
N GLY A 286 -6.00 -1.17 33.50
CA GLY A 286 -7.12 -0.84 34.40
C GLY A 286 -8.19 0.08 33.81
N PHE A 287 -8.19 0.32 32.50
CA PHE A 287 -9.22 1.11 31.81
C PHE A 287 -10.44 0.24 31.47
N ASP A 288 -11.64 0.77 31.69
CA ASP A 288 -12.84 0.28 31.04
C ASP A 288 -12.91 0.81 29.60
N VAL A 289 -12.59 -0.05 28.64
CA VAL A 289 -12.55 0.31 27.20
C VAL A 289 -13.85 0.94 26.69
N ASN A 290 -15.01 0.70 27.33
CA ASN A 290 -16.28 1.27 26.88
C ASN A 290 -16.59 2.64 27.47
N ILE A 291 -15.98 2.99 28.60
CA ILE A 291 -16.28 4.22 29.37
C ILE A 291 -15.10 5.18 29.30
N ASP A 292 -13.88 4.65 29.49
CA ASP A 292 -12.68 5.42 29.73
C ASP A 292 -11.91 5.82 28.46
N VAL A 293 -12.23 5.19 27.32
CA VAL A 293 -11.54 5.39 26.05
C VAL A 293 -12.40 6.27 25.14
N PRO A 294 -12.02 7.55 24.94
CA PRO A 294 -12.81 8.46 24.13
C PRO A 294 -12.80 8.04 22.66
N ASN A 295 -13.90 8.33 21.96
CA ASN A 295 -13.91 8.24 20.51
C ASN A 295 -13.10 9.41 19.89
N LEU A 296 -12.81 9.32 18.59
CA LEU A 296 -11.98 10.33 17.91
C LEU A 296 -12.62 11.73 17.88
N SER A 297 -13.95 11.84 17.92
CA SER A 297 -14.64 13.14 17.98
C SER A 297 -14.41 13.81 19.33
N VAL A 298 -14.64 13.09 20.42
CA VAL A 298 -14.41 13.55 21.79
C VAL A 298 -12.93 13.91 21.98
N LEU A 299 -12.02 13.08 21.48
CA LEU A 299 -10.59 13.38 21.57
C LEU A 299 -10.23 14.65 20.80
N GLN A 300 -10.76 14.86 19.59
CA GLN A 300 -10.54 16.10 18.83
C GLN A 300 -11.10 17.32 19.57
N GLU A 301 -12.35 17.27 20.02
CA GLU A 301 -13.00 18.37 20.73
C GLU A 301 -12.27 18.70 22.04
N GLY A 302 -11.86 17.69 22.80
CA GLY A 302 -11.13 17.88 24.04
C GLY A 302 -9.73 18.45 23.82
N LEU A 303 -9.02 18.02 22.77
CA LEU A 303 -7.76 18.66 22.36
C LEU A 303 -7.97 20.11 21.89
N LEU A 304 -9.15 20.48 21.41
CA LEU A 304 -9.53 21.84 21.07
C LEU A 304 -10.13 22.63 22.24
N ASN A 305 -10.23 22.03 23.45
CA ASN A 305 -10.85 22.61 24.63
C ASN A 305 -12.33 22.98 24.44
N ILE A 306 -13.09 22.16 23.69
CA ILE A 306 -14.49 22.39 23.38
C ILE A 306 -15.39 21.53 24.26
N GLY A 307 -16.36 22.15 24.92
CA GLY A 307 -17.43 21.47 25.67
C GLY A 307 -16.92 20.56 26.79
N ASP A 308 -17.71 19.52 27.10
CA ASP A 308 -17.39 18.55 28.15
C ASP A 308 -16.22 17.62 27.77
N SER A 309 -15.93 17.50 26.47
CA SER A 309 -14.83 16.70 25.91
C SER A 309 -13.46 17.13 26.45
N MET A 310 -13.30 18.39 26.88
CA MET A 310 -12.09 18.86 27.56
C MET A 310 -11.83 18.06 28.87
N GLY A 311 -12.89 17.84 29.66
CA GLY A 311 -12.81 17.12 30.92
C GLY A 311 -12.43 15.66 30.70
N GLU A 312 -13.00 15.03 29.67
CA GLU A 312 -12.66 13.64 29.31
C GLU A 312 -11.19 13.46 28.93
N VAL A 313 -10.61 14.39 28.17
CA VAL A 313 -9.18 14.37 27.82
C VAL A 313 -8.31 14.60 29.06
N GLN A 314 -8.75 15.45 30.00
CA GLN A 314 -8.04 15.65 31.26
C GLN A 314 -8.06 14.40 32.14
N ASP A 315 -9.21 13.73 32.24
CA ASP A 315 -9.34 12.48 33.00
C ASP A 315 -8.51 11.35 32.38
N LEU A 316 -8.50 11.30 31.04
CA LEU A 316 -7.64 10.39 30.31
C LEU A 316 -6.15 10.65 30.63
N LEU A 317 -5.71 11.91 30.60
CA LEU A 317 -4.33 12.29 30.94
C LEU A 317 -3.97 11.86 32.37
N VAL A 318 -4.83 12.14 33.35
CA VAL A 318 -4.62 11.75 34.75
C VAL A 318 -4.45 10.24 34.87
N ARG A 319 -5.33 9.45 34.22
CA ARG A 319 -5.26 7.98 34.25
C ARG A 319 -3.99 7.43 33.58
N LEU A 320 -3.66 7.94 32.39
CA LEU A 320 -2.45 7.54 31.66
C LEU A 320 -1.19 7.84 32.45
N LEU A 321 -1.07 9.06 32.99
CA LEU A 321 0.09 9.47 33.76
C LEU A 321 0.20 8.68 35.07
N SER A 322 -0.92 8.43 35.76
CA SER A 322 -0.94 7.57 36.95
C SER A 322 -0.38 6.18 36.64
N ALA A 323 -0.82 5.58 35.53
CA ALA A 323 -0.32 4.27 35.10
C ALA A 323 1.18 4.33 34.77
N ALA A 324 1.62 5.35 34.03
CA ALA A 324 3.00 5.49 33.58
C ALA A 324 3.99 5.73 34.74
N VAL A 325 3.57 6.52 35.74
CA VAL A 325 4.34 6.76 36.98
C VAL A 325 4.46 5.49 37.82
N CYS A 326 3.47 4.61 37.80
CA CYS A 326 3.52 3.32 38.50
C CYS A 326 4.41 2.28 37.78
N ASP A 327 4.25 2.11 36.48
CA ASP A 327 5.03 1.18 35.63
C ASP A 327 4.93 1.66 34.17
N PRO A 328 6.04 2.05 33.50
CA PRO A 328 7.44 1.73 33.83
C PRO A 328 8.08 2.56 34.95
N GLY A 329 7.45 3.67 35.37
CA GLY A 329 7.99 4.58 36.37
C GLY A 329 9.06 5.52 35.82
N LEU A 330 9.82 6.13 36.72
CA LEU A 330 10.90 7.08 36.38
C LEU A 330 12.23 6.35 36.21
N ILE A 331 13.12 6.92 35.39
CA ILE A 331 14.48 6.43 35.22
C ILE A 331 15.24 6.51 36.56
N THR A 332 15.94 5.43 36.92
CA THR A 332 16.74 5.35 38.15
C THR A 332 17.71 6.53 38.28
N GLY A 333 17.63 7.26 39.40
CA GLY A 333 18.51 8.40 39.71
C GLY A 333 17.90 9.78 39.43
N TYR A 334 16.72 9.86 38.82
CA TYR A 334 16.03 11.14 38.61
C TYR A 334 15.34 11.64 39.89
N LYS A 335 15.30 12.97 40.08
CA LYS A 335 14.66 13.60 41.24
C LYS A 335 13.13 13.55 41.10
N ALA A 336 12.53 12.50 41.63
CA ALA A 336 11.09 12.26 41.62
C ALA A 336 10.34 13.07 42.70
N LYS A 337 10.62 14.38 42.86
CA LYS A 337 9.98 15.21 43.90
C LYS A 337 9.19 16.37 43.29
N THR A 338 8.00 16.62 43.84
CA THR A 338 7.20 17.82 43.55
C THR A 338 7.88 19.08 44.07
N ALA A 339 7.37 20.26 43.70
CA ALA A 339 7.78 21.56 44.20
C ALA A 339 7.65 21.66 45.73
N LEU A 340 6.73 20.90 46.32
CA LEU A 340 6.56 20.78 47.78
C LEU A 340 7.52 19.76 48.42
N GLY A 341 8.36 19.09 47.62
CA GLY A 341 9.36 18.13 48.09
C GLY A 341 8.83 16.71 48.31
N GLU A 342 7.57 16.43 47.97
CA GLU A 342 6.95 15.11 48.10
C GLU A 342 7.33 14.18 46.96
N HIS A 343 7.53 12.90 47.25
CA HIS A 343 7.89 11.92 46.22
C HIS A 343 6.69 11.62 45.32
N LEU A 344 6.89 11.49 44.00
CA LEU A 344 5.81 11.30 43.01
C LEU A 344 4.90 10.11 43.33
N LEU A 345 5.45 8.99 43.80
CA LEU A 345 4.66 7.81 44.19
C LEU A 345 3.77 8.03 45.42
N ASN A 346 4.03 9.06 46.22
CA ASN A 346 3.25 9.39 47.40
C ASN A 346 2.14 10.40 47.10
N VAL A 347 2.20 11.05 45.92
CA VAL A 347 1.24 12.07 45.49
C VAL A 347 0.27 11.43 44.50
N GLY A 348 -1.02 11.39 44.85
CA GLY A 348 -2.05 10.95 43.91
C GLY A 348 -2.19 11.94 42.75
N VAL A 349 -2.11 11.45 41.51
CA VAL A 349 -2.32 12.28 40.32
C VAL A 349 -3.80 12.67 40.22
N ASN A 350 -4.07 13.96 40.05
CA ASN A 350 -5.40 14.52 39.89
C ASN A 350 -5.36 15.72 38.94
N ARG A 351 -6.53 16.30 38.64
CA ARG A 351 -6.65 17.40 37.67
C ARG A 351 -5.83 18.64 38.01
N ASP A 352 -5.56 18.88 39.30
CA ASP A 352 -4.87 20.09 39.78
C ASP A 352 -3.35 19.94 39.71
N ASN A 353 -2.82 18.74 39.97
CA ASN A 353 -1.38 18.48 39.99
C ASN A 353 -0.82 17.77 38.74
N VAL A 354 -1.70 17.31 37.82
CA VAL A 354 -1.29 16.52 36.63
C VAL A 354 -0.25 17.23 35.77
N SER A 355 -0.29 18.56 35.67
CA SER A 355 0.65 19.32 34.82
C SER A 355 2.06 19.31 35.40
N GLU A 356 2.20 19.41 36.72
CA GLU A 356 3.48 19.34 37.42
C GLU A 356 4.06 17.92 37.36
N ILE A 357 3.23 16.91 37.66
CA ILE A 357 3.67 15.51 37.64
C ILE A 357 4.07 15.12 36.21
N LEU A 358 3.31 15.59 35.20
CA LEU A 358 3.64 15.38 33.80
C LEU A 358 4.98 16.02 33.44
N GLN A 359 5.20 17.25 33.89
CA GLN A 359 6.45 17.98 33.67
C GLN A 359 7.66 17.18 34.19
N ILE A 360 7.59 16.72 35.44
CA ILE A 360 8.65 15.94 36.08
C ILE A 360 8.85 14.60 35.35
N PHE A 361 7.76 13.92 35.00
CA PHE A 361 7.81 12.63 34.32
C PHE A 361 8.44 12.75 32.93
N MET A 362 8.00 13.73 32.12
CA MET A 362 8.57 13.96 30.80
C MET A 362 10.04 14.39 30.87
N GLU A 363 10.39 15.30 31.79
CA GLU A 363 11.78 15.74 31.94
C GLU A 363 12.71 14.57 32.35
N ALA A 364 12.21 13.61 33.13
CA ALA A 364 12.95 12.40 33.48
C ALA A 364 13.26 11.49 32.29
N HIS A 365 12.38 11.44 31.28
CA HIS A 365 12.45 10.50 30.17
C HIS A 365 13.06 11.11 28.89
N CYS A 366 12.68 12.34 28.54
CA CYS A 366 13.17 13.02 27.34
C CYS A 366 14.06 14.24 27.61
N GLY A 367 14.33 14.55 28.89
CA GLY A 367 15.11 15.73 29.27
C GLY A 367 14.33 17.05 29.11
N GLN A 368 15.07 18.16 29.15
CA GLN A 368 14.50 19.49 29.03
C GLN A 368 14.16 19.80 27.56
N THR A 369 12.87 20.01 27.28
CA THR A 369 12.32 20.38 25.98
C THR A 369 11.53 21.69 26.12
N GLU A 370 11.20 22.33 24.99
CA GLU A 370 10.33 23.53 25.00
C GLU A 370 8.99 23.26 25.68
N LEU A 371 8.45 22.05 25.51
CA LEU A 371 7.19 21.63 26.12
C LEU A 371 7.33 21.40 27.62
N THR A 372 8.39 20.74 28.09
CA THR A 372 8.61 20.55 29.53
C THR A 372 8.97 21.85 30.26
N GLU A 373 9.61 22.82 29.60
CA GLU A 373 9.76 24.17 30.15
C GLU A 373 8.41 24.89 30.24
N SER A 374 7.60 24.82 29.19
CA SER A 374 6.27 25.45 29.16
C SER A 374 5.36 24.92 30.28
N LEU A 375 5.39 23.60 30.55
CA LEU A 375 4.61 22.98 31.62
C LEU A 375 4.95 23.46 33.04
N LYS A 376 6.12 24.06 33.26
CA LYS A 376 6.47 24.68 34.58
C LYS A 376 5.62 25.90 34.89
N THR A 377 5.10 26.58 33.87
CA THR A 377 4.37 27.86 34.01
C THR A 377 2.94 27.80 33.49
N LYS A 378 2.62 26.80 32.66
CA LYS A 378 1.31 26.66 32.02
C LYS A 378 0.73 25.28 32.30
N ALA A 379 -0.55 25.24 32.64
CA ALA A 379 -1.28 23.98 32.72
C ALA A 379 -1.34 23.28 31.36
N PHE A 380 -1.46 21.95 31.36
CA PHE A 380 -1.64 21.13 30.16
C PHE A 380 -2.67 21.72 29.17
N GLN A 381 -3.80 22.22 29.67
CA GLN A 381 -4.88 22.75 28.84
C GLN A 381 -4.53 24.01 28.05
N ALA A 382 -3.53 24.79 28.49
CA ALA A 382 -3.10 25.99 27.81
C ALA A 382 -2.20 25.72 26.58
N HIS A 383 -1.86 24.45 26.32
CA HIS A 383 -1.02 24.04 25.20
C HIS A 383 -1.83 23.81 23.92
N THR A 384 -1.15 23.83 22.78
CA THR A 384 -1.79 23.63 21.48
C THR A 384 -2.35 22.19 21.35
N PRO A 385 -3.33 21.95 20.46
CA PRO A 385 -3.85 20.60 20.21
C PRO A 385 -2.75 19.61 19.82
N GLU A 386 -1.76 20.07 19.05
CA GLU A 386 -0.57 19.32 18.65
C GLU A 386 0.26 18.88 19.86
N GLN A 387 0.60 19.82 20.74
CA GLN A 387 1.36 19.54 21.96
C GLN A 387 0.59 18.58 22.87
N LYS A 388 -0.71 18.82 23.09
CA LYS A 388 -1.55 17.96 23.92
C LYS A 388 -1.65 16.53 23.37
N ALA A 389 -1.81 16.37 22.06
CA ALA A 389 -1.80 15.05 21.43
C ALA A 389 -0.43 14.37 21.56
N SER A 390 0.67 15.10 21.35
CA SER A 390 2.03 14.55 21.49
C SER A 390 2.33 14.08 22.92
N VAL A 391 1.78 14.74 23.94
CA VAL A 391 1.89 14.31 25.34
C VAL A 391 1.18 12.99 25.55
N LEU A 392 -0.07 12.86 25.07
CA LEU A 392 -0.83 11.62 25.21
C LEU A 392 -0.13 10.49 24.45
N ALA A 393 0.37 10.76 23.24
CA ALA A 393 1.16 9.84 22.45
C ALA A 393 2.44 9.40 23.16
N PHE A 394 3.17 10.35 23.77
CA PHE A 394 4.35 10.08 24.57
C PHE A 394 4.04 9.11 25.73
N LEU A 395 3.00 9.39 26.52
CA LEU A 395 2.60 8.52 27.63
C LEU A 395 2.23 7.11 27.16
N ILE A 396 1.57 6.99 26.01
CA ILE A 396 1.23 5.70 25.41
C ILE A 396 2.48 4.93 24.99
N ASN A 397 3.49 5.60 24.44
CA ASN A 397 4.76 4.97 24.10
C ASN A 397 5.50 4.47 25.35
N GLU A 398 5.49 5.24 26.44
CA GLU A 398 6.08 4.79 27.71
C GLU A 398 5.31 3.60 28.29
N LEU A 399 3.97 3.65 28.27
CA LEU A 399 3.10 2.56 28.72
C LEU A 399 3.22 1.31 27.85
N ALA A 400 3.64 1.42 26.59
CA ALA A 400 3.92 0.26 25.75
C ALA A 400 5.09 -0.58 26.29
N CYS A 401 5.97 0.02 27.10
CA CYS A 401 7.06 -0.66 27.77
C CYS A 401 6.67 -1.23 29.15
N SER A 402 5.44 -1.01 29.63
CA SER A 402 4.97 -1.53 30.91
C SER A 402 4.96 -3.06 30.91
N LYS A 403 5.28 -3.68 32.05
CA LYS A 403 5.32 -5.14 32.24
C LYS A 403 3.96 -5.81 32.06
N SER A 404 2.90 -5.03 32.20
CA SER A 404 1.53 -5.50 32.01
C SER A 404 1.18 -5.57 30.51
N VAL A 405 1.83 -4.77 29.68
CA VAL A 405 1.61 -4.68 28.24
C VAL A 405 2.50 -5.66 27.46
N VAL A 406 3.76 -5.82 27.90
CA VAL A 406 4.75 -6.78 27.36
C VAL A 406 4.54 -8.17 27.94
#